data_AF-B3MNU1-F1
#
_entry.id   AF-B3MNU1-F1
#
_cell.length_a   1.000
_cell.length_b   1.000
_cell.length_c   1.000
_cell.angle_alpha   90.00
_cell.angle_beta   90.00
_cell.angle_gamma   90.00
#
_symmetry.space_group_name_H-M   'P 1'
#
loop_
_entity.id
_entity.type
_entity.pdbx_description
1 polymer ?
#
loop_
_entity_poly.entity_id
_entity_poly.type
_entity_poly.pdbx_seq_one_letter_code
_entity_poly.pdbx_strand_id
1 'polypeptide(L)'
;MIRYDLVQIKNDSWQPDLHTEGTYVCKFPEPPAPEPHLNPGNWHGHLQPYQRLFYHQTMNSVRSSKRFRASPHIPKDVLDLRLQSRYDHTREAFPEKVDYVMQHETCKSCISSWSAPGAAKEIGAQHQSFRVLRNTKIIRRKQEDSLGHPLRIGGCKEKIHPHSVKLICSGVHNQLVNNGFSRQTSDGNFFRY
;
A
#
# COMPACT_ATOMS: atom_id res chain seq x y z
N MET A 1 11.96 20.36 10.73
CA MET A 1 10.53 20.13 11.01
C MET A 1 10.30 18.64 11.01
N ILE A 2 9.99 18.05 12.16
CA ILE A 2 9.80 16.59 12.28
C ILE A 2 8.57 16.20 11.47
N ARG A 3 8.75 15.32 10.48
CA ARG A 3 7.66 14.77 9.67
C ARG A 3 7.21 13.44 10.26
N TYR A 4 5.91 13.17 10.19
CA TYR A 4 5.32 11.92 10.64
C TYR A 4 4.51 11.33 9.51
N ASP A 5 4.70 10.03 9.28
CA ASP A 5 3.94 9.25 8.31
C ASP A 5 2.83 8.48 9.05
N LEU A 6 1.65 8.40 8.44
CA LEU A 6 0.56 7.56 8.93
C LEU A 6 0.73 6.16 8.36
N VAL A 7 1.00 5.19 9.22
CA VAL A 7 1.19 3.78 8.84
C VAL A 7 0.10 2.95 9.47
N GLN A 8 -0.56 2.12 8.65
CA GLN A 8 -1.52 1.13 9.11
C GLN A 8 -0.76 -0.14 9.51
N ILE A 9 -0.86 -0.53 10.78
CA ILE A 9 -0.24 -1.75 11.29
C ILE A 9 -1.30 -2.69 11.87
N LYS A 10 -0.97 -3.98 11.99
CA LYS A 10 -1.82 -4.95 12.68
C LYS A 10 -1.99 -4.53 14.15
N ASN A 11 -3.21 -4.65 14.65
CA ASN A 11 -3.50 -4.40 16.06
C ASN A 11 -3.39 -5.73 16.83
N ASP A 12 -2.37 -5.83 17.67
CA ASP A 12 -2.15 -6.99 18.55
C ASP A 12 -2.75 -6.80 19.95
N SER A 13 -3.45 -5.69 20.19
CA SER A 13 -4.20 -5.46 21.43
C SER A 13 -5.42 -6.39 21.55
N TRP A 14 -5.86 -6.62 22.78
CA TRP A 14 -7.08 -7.40 23.08
C TRP A 14 -8.36 -6.70 22.59
N GLN A 15 -8.36 -5.37 22.57
CA GLN A 15 -9.46 -4.56 22.05
C GLN A 15 -9.21 -4.25 20.55
N PRO A 16 -10.16 -4.56 19.65
CA PRO A 16 -10.11 -4.12 18.27
C PRO A 16 -10.12 -2.59 18.15
N ASP A 17 -9.48 -2.07 17.11
CA ASP A 17 -9.49 -0.63 16.82
C ASP A 17 -10.55 -0.32 15.75
N LEU A 18 -11.66 0.30 16.16
CA LEU A 18 -12.75 0.74 15.26
C LEU A 18 -12.97 2.26 15.31
N HIS A 19 -11.95 3.05 15.65
CA HIS A 19 -12.12 4.51 15.80
C HIS A 19 -12.50 5.22 14.48
N THR A 20 -12.23 4.63 13.32
CA THR A 20 -12.66 5.19 12.02
C THR A 20 -14.13 4.92 11.73
N GLU A 21 -14.69 3.82 12.26
CA GLU A 21 -16.09 3.41 12.06
C GLU A 21 -17.05 4.08 13.03
N GLY A 22 -16.58 4.46 14.22
CA GLY A 22 -17.44 4.98 15.27
C GLY A 22 -16.71 5.22 16.58
N THR A 23 -17.49 5.32 17.66
CA THR A 23 -16.99 5.68 18.98
C THR A 23 -17.35 4.63 20.02
N TYR A 24 -16.41 4.31 20.90
CA TYR A 24 -16.67 3.48 22.08
C TYR A 24 -17.36 4.30 23.16
N VAL A 25 -18.59 3.92 23.50
CA VAL A 25 -19.37 4.56 24.56
C VAL A 25 -18.88 4.09 25.94
N CYS A 26 -18.57 2.80 26.04
CA CYS A 26 -18.10 2.17 27.28
C CYS A 26 -16.80 1.40 27.02
N LYS A 27 -15.88 1.42 27.99
CA LYS A 27 -14.66 0.61 27.94
C LYS A 27 -15.00 -0.88 27.97
N PHE A 28 -14.19 -1.69 27.30
CA PHE A 28 -14.29 -3.16 27.37
C PHE A 28 -13.60 -3.68 28.64
N PRO A 29 -13.94 -4.90 29.12
CA PRO A 29 -13.26 -5.46 30.27
C PRO A 29 -11.79 -5.74 29.92
N GLU A 30 -10.88 -5.22 30.74
CA GLU A 30 -9.44 -5.39 30.53
C GLU A 30 -8.99 -6.78 31.03
N PRO A 31 -8.05 -7.45 30.34
CA PRO A 31 -7.48 -8.69 30.83
C PRO A 31 -6.69 -8.44 32.13
N PRO A 32 -6.66 -9.40 33.07
CA PRO A 32 -5.88 -9.27 34.28
C PRO A 32 -4.40 -9.12 33.94
N ALA A 33 -3.68 -8.29 34.71
CA ALA A 33 -2.25 -8.10 34.55
C ALA A 33 -1.50 -9.44 34.75
N PRO A 34 -0.41 -9.67 34.00
CA PRO A 34 0.42 -10.84 34.26
C PRO A 34 1.06 -10.73 35.64
N GLU A 35 1.25 -11.88 36.28
CA GLU A 35 2.03 -11.96 37.50
C GLU A 35 3.45 -11.40 37.28
N PRO A 36 4.06 -10.70 38.25
CA PRO A 36 5.33 -9.98 38.06
C PRO A 36 6.50 -10.83 37.57
N HIS A 37 6.43 -12.16 37.76
CA HIS A 37 7.47 -13.11 37.39
C HIS A 37 7.29 -13.70 35.98
N LEU A 38 6.14 -13.52 35.33
CA LEU A 38 5.93 -13.94 33.94
C LEU A 38 6.18 -12.77 32.99
N ASN A 39 6.96 -13.01 31.95
CA ASN A 39 7.06 -12.12 30.80
C ASN A 39 6.40 -12.78 29.57
N PRO A 40 5.07 -12.67 29.43
CA PRO A 40 4.32 -13.48 28.46
C PRO A 40 4.51 -13.04 26.99
N GLY A 41 5.18 -11.92 26.72
CA GLY A 41 5.40 -11.33 25.38
C GLY A 41 4.12 -10.80 24.71
N ASN A 42 3.07 -11.61 24.70
CA ASN A 42 1.72 -11.26 24.26
C ASN A 42 0.79 -11.08 25.47
N TRP A 43 -0.22 -10.23 25.31
CA TRP A 43 -1.20 -9.94 26.38
C TRP A 43 -2.00 -11.16 26.86
N HIS A 44 -2.09 -12.22 26.04
CA HIS A 44 -2.90 -13.41 26.31
C HIS A 44 -2.08 -14.64 26.73
N GLY A 45 -0.75 -14.52 26.80
CA GLY A 45 0.14 -15.66 27.05
C GLY A 45 -0.07 -16.30 28.42
N HIS A 46 -0.34 -15.49 29.45
CA HIS A 46 -0.59 -15.94 30.83
C HIS A 46 -2.03 -16.33 31.12
N LEU A 47 -2.96 -16.04 30.21
CA LEU A 47 -4.39 -16.28 30.41
C LEU A 47 -4.76 -17.74 30.13
N GLN A 48 -5.73 -18.26 30.87
CA GLN A 48 -6.34 -19.56 30.57
C GLN A 48 -7.17 -19.48 29.28
N PRO A 49 -7.37 -20.59 28.53
CA PRO A 49 -8.07 -20.57 27.25
C PRO A 49 -9.47 -19.89 27.28
N TYR A 50 -10.24 -20.14 28.34
CA TYR A 50 -11.57 -19.53 28.51
C TYR A 50 -11.50 -18.01 28.76
N GLN A 51 -10.48 -17.54 29.49
CA GLN A 51 -10.24 -16.12 29.71
C GLN A 51 -9.81 -15.45 28.41
N ARG A 52 -8.95 -16.09 27.61
CA ARG A 52 -8.54 -15.57 26.29
C ARG A 52 -9.77 -15.35 25.40
N LEU A 53 -10.67 -16.33 25.35
CA LEU A 53 -11.90 -16.22 24.55
C LEU A 53 -12.79 -15.06 25.03
N PHE A 54 -12.91 -14.87 26.34
CA PHE A 54 -13.72 -13.80 26.92
C PHE A 54 -13.17 -12.39 26.65
N TYR A 55 -11.85 -12.21 26.80
CA TYR A 55 -11.20 -10.91 26.61
C TYR A 55 -10.89 -10.59 25.15
N HIS A 56 -10.70 -11.61 24.30
CA HIS A 56 -10.39 -11.42 22.88
C HIS A 56 -11.66 -11.16 22.08
N GLN A 57 -12.11 -9.91 22.05
CA GLN A 57 -13.27 -9.52 21.27
C GLN A 57 -12.92 -9.44 19.78
N THR A 58 -13.77 -9.99 18.91
CA THR A 58 -13.64 -9.82 17.46
C THR A 58 -14.31 -8.51 17.02
N MET A 59 -13.90 -7.96 15.87
CA MET A 59 -14.54 -6.74 15.31
C MET A 59 -16.06 -6.93 15.16
N ASN A 60 -16.52 -8.13 14.79
CA ASN A 60 -17.95 -8.39 14.63
C ASN A 60 -18.69 -8.37 15.99
N SER A 61 -18.10 -9.01 17.01
CA SER A 61 -18.63 -8.96 18.38
C SER A 61 -18.73 -7.52 18.91
N VAL A 62 -17.71 -6.71 18.64
CA VAL A 62 -17.69 -5.30 19.02
C VAL A 62 -18.80 -4.52 18.32
N ARG A 63 -19.00 -4.72 17.00
CA ARG A 63 -20.05 -4.03 16.22
C ARG A 63 -21.46 -4.35 16.70
N SER A 64 -21.70 -5.58 17.12
CA SER A 64 -22.99 -6.00 17.69
C SER A 64 -23.16 -5.58 19.15
N SER A 65 -22.10 -5.15 19.82
CA SER A 65 -22.16 -4.77 21.24
C SER A 65 -22.80 -3.40 21.44
N LYS A 66 -23.57 -3.25 22.53
CA LYS A 66 -24.11 -1.94 22.95
C LYS A 66 -23.03 -0.94 23.39
N ARG A 67 -21.77 -1.38 23.53
CA ARG A 67 -20.64 -0.54 23.94
C ARG A 67 -20.08 0.28 22.79
N PHE A 68 -20.38 -0.10 21.55
CA PHE A 68 -19.91 0.57 20.35
C PHE A 68 -21.06 1.34 19.70
N ARG A 69 -20.83 2.61 19.39
CA ARG A 69 -21.75 3.44 18.61
C ARG A 69 -21.16 3.65 17.23
N ALA A 70 -21.78 3.00 16.24
CA ALA A 70 -21.46 3.12 14.83
C ALA A 70 -21.70 4.55 14.29
N SER A 71 -20.90 4.96 13.31
CA SER A 71 -21.13 6.15 12.50
C SER A 71 -22.49 6.08 11.80
N PRO A 72 -23.20 7.22 11.62
CA PRO A 72 -24.45 7.26 10.86
C PRO A 72 -24.33 6.76 9.42
N HIS A 73 -23.11 6.74 8.87
CA HIS A 73 -22.84 6.31 7.50
C HIS A 73 -22.81 4.78 7.34
N ILE A 74 -22.76 4.02 8.44
CA ILE A 74 -22.82 2.55 8.37
C ILE A 74 -24.25 2.14 8.03
N PRO A 75 -24.46 1.37 6.96
CA PRO A 75 -25.80 0.90 6.60
C PRO A 75 -26.31 -0.04 7.69
N LYS A 76 -27.55 0.17 8.11
CA LYS A 76 -28.18 -0.61 9.19
C LYS A 76 -29.00 -1.76 8.64
N ASP A 77 -29.52 -1.61 7.44
CA ASP A 77 -30.36 -2.60 6.79
C ASP A 77 -29.99 -2.82 5.31
N VAL A 78 -30.78 -3.68 4.65
CA VAL A 78 -30.58 -4.02 3.24
C VAL A 78 -30.91 -2.85 2.31
N LEU A 79 -31.82 -1.95 2.73
CA LEU A 79 -32.19 -0.79 1.93
C LEU A 79 -31.05 0.23 1.93
N ASP A 80 -30.52 0.57 3.10
CA ASP A 80 -29.35 1.42 3.26
C ASP A 80 -28.18 0.91 2.42
N LEU A 81 -27.94 -0.41 2.47
CA LEU A 81 -26.88 -1.05 1.68
C LEU A 81 -27.07 -0.85 0.16
N ARG A 82 -28.31 -0.94 -0.33
CA ARG A 82 -28.63 -0.72 -1.75
C ARG A 82 -28.56 0.76 -2.12
N LEU A 83 -29.00 1.66 -1.25
CA LEU A 83 -28.94 3.10 -1.45
C LEU A 83 -27.50 3.63 -1.45
N GLN A 84 -26.60 2.98 -0.72
CA GLN A 84 -25.17 3.31 -0.69
C GLN A 84 -24.34 2.59 -1.76
N SER A 85 -24.97 1.72 -2.55
CA SER A 85 -24.31 0.96 -3.60
C SER A 85 -23.77 1.85 -4.73
N ARG A 86 -22.91 1.28 -5.57
CA ARG A 86 -22.28 1.96 -6.70
C ARG A 86 -23.24 2.33 -7.82
N TYR A 87 -24.32 1.59 -7.93
CA TYR A 87 -25.19 1.66 -9.09
C TYR A 87 -25.98 2.98 -9.14
N ASP A 88 -25.71 3.78 -10.16
CA ASP A 88 -26.44 5.00 -10.47
C ASP A 88 -27.20 4.82 -11.79
N HIS A 89 -28.52 4.68 -11.68
CA HIS A 89 -29.45 4.54 -12.80
C HIS A 89 -29.32 5.66 -13.85
N THR A 90 -28.81 6.83 -13.48
CA THR A 90 -28.69 7.98 -14.39
C THR A 90 -27.43 7.93 -15.26
N ARG A 91 -26.43 7.14 -14.88
CA ARG A 91 -25.10 7.12 -15.53
C ARG A 91 -24.80 5.82 -16.27
N GLU A 92 -25.43 4.71 -15.88
CA GLU A 92 -25.02 3.38 -16.31
C GLU A 92 -26.14 2.65 -17.07
N ALA A 93 -25.86 2.23 -18.31
CA ALA A 93 -26.85 1.57 -19.18
C ALA A 93 -26.90 0.05 -18.99
N PHE A 94 -25.81 -0.57 -18.51
CA PHE A 94 -25.67 -2.03 -18.37
C PHE A 94 -24.97 -2.39 -17.04
N PRO A 95 -25.68 -2.33 -15.91
CA PRO A 95 -25.09 -2.70 -14.62
C PRO A 95 -24.88 -4.20 -14.49
N GLU A 96 -23.82 -4.60 -13.80
CA GLU A 96 -23.67 -5.97 -13.33
C GLU A 96 -24.46 -6.18 -12.04
N LYS A 97 -24.83 -7.45 -11.76
CA LYS A 97 -25.51 -7.79 -10.50
C LYS A 97 -24.70 -7.43 -9.26
N VAL A 98 -23.39 -7.31 -9.40
CA VAL A 98 -22.47 -6.97 -8.31
C VAL A 98 -22.56 -5.48 -7.96
N ASP A 99 -22.93 -4.60 -8.90
CA ASP A 99 -22.95 -3.14 -8.68
C ASP A 99 -24.01 -2.69 -7.66
N TYR A 100 -25.09 -3.46 -7.52
CA TYR A 100 -26.16 -3.23 -6.53
C TYR A 100 -25.73 -3.46 -5.08
N VAL A 101 -24.61 -4.15 -4.86
CA VAL A 101 -24.11 -4.47 -3.50
C VAL A 101 -22.73 -3.89 -3.24
N MET A 102 -21.99 -3.53 -4.30
CA MET A 102 -20.69 -2.86 -4.17
C MET A 102 -20.87 -1.47 -3.58
N GLN A 103 -20.16 -1.18 -2.50
CA GLN A 103 -20.22 0.12 -1.83
C GLN A 103 -19.15 1.05 -2.39
N HIS A 104 -19.51 2.32 -2.61
CA HIS A 104 -18.57 3.32 -3.11
C HIS A 104 -17.31 3.44 -2.23
N GLU A 105 -17.45 3.36 -0.90
CA GLU A 105 -16.31 3.55 0.00
C GLU A 105 -15.29 2.40 -0.02
N THR A 106 -15.69 1.20 -0.44
CA THR A 106 -14.83 -0.02 -0.35
C THR A 106 -13.88 -0.13 -1.55
N CYS A 107 -13.99 0.80 -2.49
CA CYS A 107 -13.73 0.56 -3.88
C CYS A 107 -12.67 1.55 -4.36
N LYS A 108 -11.39 1.28 -4.04
CA LYS A 108 -10.25 2.18 -4.31
C LYS A 108 -10.06 2.54 -5.78
N SER A 109 -10.56 1.71 -6.70
CA SER A 109 -10.41 1.87 -8.16
C SER A 109 -11.72 2.21 -8.86
N CYS A 110 -12.75 2.57 -8.12
CA CYS A 110 -14.11 2.60 -8.61
C CYS A 110 -14.52 4.00 -9.05
N ILE A 111 -13.60 4.57 -9.84
CA ILE A 111 -13.84 5.33 -11.06
C ILE A 111 -15.27 5.08 -11.58
N SER A 112 -16.10 6.12 -11.61
CA SER A 112 -17.34 6.03 -12.37
C SER A 112 -16.95 5.83 -13.84
N SER A 113 -17.46 4.77 -14.46
CA SER A 113 -17.10 4.24 -15.79
C SER A 113 -15.70 3.64 -15.94
N TRP A 114 -15.60 2.35 -16.25
CA TRP A 114 -14.36 1.62 -16.59
C TRP A 114 -13.52 2.21 -17.75
N SER A 115 -13.86 3.38 -18.29
CA SER A 115 -13.27 3.96 -19.50
C SER A 115 -12.86 5.44 -19.42
N ALA A 116 -13.13 6.17 -18.33
CA ALA A 116 -12.86 7.61 -18.29
C ALA A 116 -11.45 7.95 -17.74
N PRO A 117 -10.51 8.51 -18.55
CA PRO A 117 -9.20 8.97 -18.07
C PRO A 117 -9.23 10.14 -17.07
N GLY A 118 -10.42 10.66 -16.73
CA GLY A 118 -10.63 11.68 -15.69
C GLY A 118 -10.98 11.12 -14.30
N ALA A 119 -11.26 9.83 -14.19
CA ALA A 119 -11.91 9.29 -12.99
C ALA A 119 -10.99 9.15 -11.78
N ALA A 120 -9.67 9.16 -11.96
CA ALA A 120 -8.71 9.26 -10.85
C ALA A 120 -8.77 10.64 -10.14
N LYS A 121 -9.35 11.66 -10.79
CA LYS A 121 -9.60 12.99 -10.22
C LYS A 121 -11.03 13.15 -9.67
N GLU A 122 -11.88 12.13 -9.81
CA GLU A 122 -13.22 12.17 -9.23
C GLU A 122 -13.14 12.03 -7.71
N ILE A 123 -14.04 12.73 -7.02
CA ILE A 123 -14.09 12.85 -5.57
C ILE A 123 -14.08 11.46 -4.89
N GLY A 124 -14.70 10.45 -5.53
CA GLY A 124 -14.74 9.05 -5.07
C GLY A 124 -13.41 8.29 -5.06
N ALA A 125 -12.45 8.63 -5.94
CA ALA A 125 -11.23 7.84 -6.14
C ALA A 125 -10.22 7.96 -4.99
N GLN A 126 -10.33 9.01 -4.17
CA GLN A 126 -9.44 9.28 -3.03
C GLN A 126 -10.07 8.93 -1.68
N HIS A 127 -11.30 8.41 -1.65
CA HIS A 127 -11.95 8.08 -0.39
C HIS A 127 -11.37 6.80 0.20
N GLN A 128 -10.68 6.94 1.34
CA GLN A 128 -10.42 5.81 2.21
C GLN A 128 -11.74 5.35 2.85
N SER A 129 -12.01 4.05 2.80
CA SER A 129 -13.15 3.46 3.50
C SER A 129 -13.04 3.79 4.99
N PHE A 130 -14.10 4.36 5.57
CA PHE A 130 -14.19 4.50 7.02
C PHE A 130 -14.31 3.14 7.73
N ARG A 131 -14.68 2.07 6.99
CA ARG A 131 -14.76 0.69 7.49
C ARG A 131 -13.39 0.05 7.70
N VAL A 132 -13.22 -0.57 8.86
CA VAL A 132 -12.08 -1.38 9.27
C VAL A 132 -12.36 -2.85 8.98
N LEU A 133 -11.85 -3.36 7.86
CA LEU A 133 -12.05 -4.76 7.46
C LEU A 133 -11.12 -5.75 8.16
N ARG A 134 -10.02 -5.25 8.73
CA ARG A 134 -8.98 -6.04 9.43
C ARG A 134 -8.61 -5.33 10.71
N ASN A 135 -8.37 -6.07 11.79
CA ASN A 135 -7.96 -5.49 13.07
C ASN A 135 -6.59 -4.81 12.92
N THR A 136 -6.62 -3.53 12.58
CA THR A 136 -5.47 -2.71 12.21
C THR A 136 -5.68 -1.35 12.83
N LYS A 137 -4.57 -0.72 13.23
CA LYS A 137 -4.56 0.61 13.81
C LYS A 137 -3.66 1.52 13.00
N ILE A 138 -4.04 2.79 12.91
CA ILE A 138 -3.24 3.82 12.25
C ILE A 138 -2.32 4.44 13.30
N ILE A 139 -1.01 4.35 13.09
CA ILE A 139 -0.01 4.93 13.99
C ILE A 139 0.78 6.00 13.24
N ARG A 140 1.08 7.09 13.95
CA ARG A 140 2.03 8.12 13.53
C ARG A 140 3.44 7.58 13.74
N ARG A 141 4.08 7.14 12.67
CA ARG A 141 5.50 6.78 12.66
C ARG A 141 6.30 8.05 12.37
N LYS A 142 7.30 8.35 13.19
CA LYS A 142 8.25 9.43 12.88
C LYS A 142 8.96 9.06 11.58
N GLN A 143 8.93 9.96 10.60
CA GLN A 143 9.67 9.76 9.36
C GLN A 143 11.15 9.70 9.73
N GLU A 144 11.83 8.64 9.32
CA GLU A 144 13.28 8.55 9.49
C GLU A 144 13.88 9.65 8.62
N ASP A 145 14.70 10.53 9.22
CA ASP A 145 15.41 11.54 8.47
C ASP A 145 16.28 10.81 7.45
N SER A 146 15.96 10.95 6.17
CA SER A 146 16.77 10.37 5.09
C SER A 146 18.10 11.12 5.06
N LEU A 147 19.02 10.76 5.96
CA LEU A 147 20.42 11.22 5.97
C LEU A 147 21.21 10.56 4.82
N GLY A 148 20.55 10.37 3.67
CA GLY A 148 21.21 10.03 2.43
C GLY A 148 21.71 11.30 1.79
N HIS A 149 23.02 11.41 1.57
CA HIS A 149 23.53 12.33 0.55
C HIS A 149 22.79 12.06 -0.78
N PRO A 150 22.54 13.08 -1.62
CA PRO A 150 21.87 12.91 -2.91
C PRO A 150 22.77 12.11 -3.87
N LEU A 151 22.85 10.80 -3.65
CA LEU A 151 23.61 9.88 -4.46
C LEU A 151 22.74 9.58 -5.68
N ARG A 152 22.94 10.37 -6.74
CA ARG A 152 22.38 10.05 -8.06
C ARG A 152 23.13 8.84 -8.59
N ILE A 153 22.63 7.65 -8.26
CA ILE A 153 23.11 6.42 -8.90
C ILE A 153 22.66 6.49 -10.35
N GLY A 154 23.56 6.93 -11.23
CA GLY A 154 23.36 6.90 -12.67
C GLY A 154 23.32 5.45 -13.12
N GLY A 155 22.13 4.92 -13.38
CA GLY A 155 22.00 3.68 -14.13
C GLY A 155 22.42 3.91 -15.59
N CYS A 156 23.13 2.96 -16.19
CA CYS A 156 23.28 2.93 -17.64
C CYS A 156 21.88 2.89 -18.26
N LYS A 157 21.51 3.93 -19.02
CA LYS A 157 20.19 4.02 -19.68
C LYS A 157 20.00 2.92 -20.74
N GLU A 158 21.09 2.33 -21.20
CA GLU A 158 21.11 1.34 -22.26
C GLU A 158 21.92 0.12 -21.81
N LYS A 159 21.38 -1.07 -22.05
CA LYS A 159 22.12 -2.34 -21.90
C LYS A 159 23.03 -2.51 -23.11
N ILE A 160 24.14 -1.77 -23.15
CA ILE A 160 25.17 -2.01 -24.17
C ILE A 160 25.87 -3.32 -23.81
N HIS A 161 25.82 -4.27 -24.74
CA HIS A 161 26.46 -5.57 -24.58
C HIS A 161 27.98 -5.40 -24.34
N PRO A 162 28.62 -6.15 -23.43
CA PRO A 162 30.05 -5.97 -23.10
C PRO A 162 31.00 -6.07 -24.31
N HIS A 163 30.56 -6.72 -25.38
CA HIS A 163 31.32 -6.87 -26.63
C HIS A 163 31.07 -5.76 -27.66
N SER A 164 30.20 -4.79 -27.36
CA SER A 164 29.95 -3.61 -28.21
C SER A 164 30.87 -2.46 -27.79
N VAL A 165 32.18 -2.70 -27.77
CA VAL A 165 33.17 -1.63 -27.64
C VAL A 165 33.38 -1.02 -29.01
N LYS A 166 32.98 0.24 -29.19
CA LYS A 166 33.27 0.98 -30.43
C LYS A 166 34.76 1.31 -30.47
N LEU A 167 35.58 0.39 -30.99
CA LEU A 167 37.05 0.51 -31.11
C LEU A 167 37.51 1.47 -32.22
N ILE A 168 36.63 2.34 -32.71
CA ILE A 168 37.01 3.33 -33.72
C ILE A 168 37.40 4.59 -32.97
N CYS A 169 38.70 4.76 -32.71
CA CYS A 169 39.25 6.08 -32.47
C CYS A 169 38.98 6.92 -33.73
N SER A 170 37.88 7.67 -33.74
CA SER A 170 37.55 8.63 -34.79
C SER A 170 38.46 9.85 -34.64
N GLY A 171 39.74 9.65 -34.90
CA GLY A 171 40.78 10.68 -34.92
C GLY A 171 41.42 10.74 -36.30
N VAL A 172 41.99 11.90 -36.64
CA VAL A 172 42.63 12.13 -37.93
C VAL A 172 43.87 11.25 -38.06
N HIS A 173 44.00 10.48 -39.14
CA HIS A 173 45.15 9.61 -39.39
C HIS A 173 46.42 10.44 -39.58
N ASN A 174 47.28 10.53 -38.55
CA ASN A 174 48.60 11.14 -38.62
C ASN A 174 49.70 10.13 -38.25
N GLN A 175 50.92 10.32 -38.79
CA GLN A 175 52.05 9.39 -38.65
C GLN A 175 52.43 9.06 -37.18
N LEU A 176 52.06 9.93 -36.24
CA LEU A 176 52.31 9.76 -34.81
C LEU A 176 51.36 8.76 -34.12
N VAL A 177 50.12 8.60 -34.59
CA VAL A 177 49.12 7.72 -33.94
C VAL A 177 48.92 6.38 -34.66
N ASN A 178 49.31 6.28 -35.93
CA ASN A 178 49.41 5.02 -36.66
C ASN A 178 50.56 5.11 -37.68
N ASN A 179 51.61 4.33 -37.49
CA ASN A 179 52.86 4.37 -38.26
C ASN A 179 52.74 3.77 -39.68
N GLY A 180 51.61 4.03 -40.37
CA GLY A 180 51.34 3.53 -41.72
C GLY A 180 50.85 2.09 -41.80
N PHE A 181 50.51 1.45 -40.67
CA PHE A 181 49.98 0.08 -40.69
C PHE A 181 48.46 0.11 -40.88
N SER A 182 48.02 -0.19 -42.10
CA SER A 182 46.62 -0.55 -42.37
C SER A 182 46.52 -2.07 -42.52
N ARG A 183 45.49 -2.67 -41.92
CA ARG A 183 45.18 -4.10 -42.09
C ARG A 183 44.28 -4.26 -43.31
N GLN A 184 44.65 -5.14 -44.23
CA GLN A 184 43.73 -5.52 -45.31
C GLN A 184 42.60 -6.38 -44.74
N THR A 185 41.36 -6.09 -45.14
CA THR A 185 40.14 -6.68 -44.55
C THR A 185 39.97 -8.17 -44.88
N SER A 186 40.67 -8.69 -45.88
CA SER A 186 40.56 -10.09 -46.30
C SER A 186 41.44 -11.05 -45.50
N ASP A 187 42.74 -10.74 -45.35
CA ASP A 187 43.72 -11.73 -44.89
C ASP A 187 44.59 -11.27 -43.70
N GLY A 188 44.34 -10.07 -43.15
CA GLY A 188 44.96 -9.61 -41.91
C GLY A 188 46.46 -9.29 -41.97
N ASN A 189 47.09 -9.40 -43.15
CA ASN A 189 48.47 -9.00 -43.39
C ASN A 189 48.60 -7.46 -43.44
N PHE A 190 49.79 -6.96 -43.10
CA PHE A 190 50.09 -5.52 -43.02
C PHE A 190 50.90 -5.04 -44.23
N PHE A 191 50.54 -3.89 -44.80
CA PHE A 191 51.39 -3.17 -45.76
C PHE A 191 52.03 -1.96 -45.10
N ARG A 192 53.23 -1.62 -45.57
CA ARG A 192 53.93 -0.37 -45.27
C ARG A 192 53.85 0.49 -46.53
N TYR A 193 53.24 1.67 -46.44
CA TYR A 193 53.45 2.72 -47.44
C TYR A 193 54.77 3.44 -47.18
#